data_AF-A0A7X8B8R3-F1
#
_entry.id   AF-A0A7X8B8R3-F1
#
_cell.length_a   1.000
_cell.length_b   1.000
_cell.length_c   1.000
_cell.angle_alpha   90.00
_cell.angle_beta   90.00
_cell.angle_gamma   90.00
#
_symmetry.space_group_name_H-M   'P 1'
#
loop_
_entity.id
_entity.type
_entity.pdbx_description
1 polymer ?
#
loop_
_entity_poly.entity_id
_entity_poly.type
_entity_poly.pdbx_seq_one_letter_code
_entity_poly.pdbx_strand_id
1 'polypeptide(L)' 'MDLALWPFVVGQSEQSFDPNIGPLQNLHRFIVMNLVTGMGWNTGRAITNIVLISSLGTPVLRVLRRTAGRAAFD' A
#
# COMPACT_ATOMS: atom_id res chain seq x y z
N MET A 1 -2.44 -2.98 10.56
CA MET A 1 -2.04 -2.15 11.71
C MET A 1 -1.58 -0.81 11.17
N ASP A 2 -2.37 0.23 11.38
CA ASP A 2 -2.08 1.56 10.83
C ASP A 2 -1.29 2.40 11.84
N LEU A 3 -0.58 3.43 11.33
CA LEU A 3 0.23 4.34 12.14
C LEU A 3 -0.57 5.00 13.27
N ALA A 4 -1.87 5.20 13.07
CA ALA A 4 -2.77 5.79 14.06
C ALA A 4 -3.02 4.88 15.28
N LEU A 5 -2.89 3.56 15.11
CA LEU A 5 -3.20 2.58 16.16
C LEU A 5 -1.94 2.06 16.84
N TRP A 6 -0.83 1.99 16.11
CA TRP A 6 0.43 1.43 16.56
C TRP A 6 0.98 2.01 17.89
N PRO A 7 0.96 3.34 18.13
CA PRO A 7 1.45 3.91 19.38
C PRO A 7 0.70 3.48 20.63
N PHE A 8 -0.53 2.97 20.48
CA PHE A 8 -1.39 2.56 21.60
C PHE A 8 -1.30 1.07 21.90
N VAL A 9 -0.63 0.28 21.05
CA VAL A 9 -0.38 -1.16 21.26
C VAL A 9 0.97 -1.35 21.96
N VAL A 10 1.13 -0.69 23.11
CA VAL A 10 2.39 -0.66 23.89
C VAL A 10 2.57 -1.98 24.66
N GLY A 11 3.80 -2.52 24.65
CA GLY A 11 4.20 -3.63 25.52
C GLY A 11 3.93 -5.04 25.00
N GLN A 12 3.51 -5.19 23.75
CA GLN A 12 3.23 -6.52 23.17
C GLN A 12 4.38 -7.10 22.33
N SER A 13 5.34 -6.27 21.87
CA SER A 13 6.54 -6.72 21.17
C SER A 13 7.66 -5.68 21.24
N GLU A 14 8.89 -6.06 20.91
CA GLU A 14 10.03 -5.12 20.81
C GLU A 14 9.81 -3.99 19.79
N GLN A 15 8.92 -4.21 18.83
CA GLN A 15 8.54 -3.23 17.81
C GLN A 15 7.35 -2.35 18.22
N SER A 16 6.92 -2.39 19.49
CA SER A 16 6.01 -1.39 20.04
C SER A 16 6.67 0.00 20.10
N PHE A 17 5.82 1.03 20.10
CA PHE A 17 6.25 2.42 20.28
C PHE A 17 6.95 2.61 21.63
N ASP A 18 8.02 3.40 21.62
CA ASP A 18 8.80 3.72 22.81
C ASP A 18 9.00 5.23 22.91
N PRO A 19 8.46 5.90 23.94
CA PRO A 19 8.58 7.34 24.08
C PRO A 19 10.02 7.79 24.41
N ASN A 20 10.92 6.88 24.78
CA ASN A 20 12.30 7.19 25.15
C ASN A 20 13.26 7.24 23.96
N ILE A 21 12.83 6.82 22.77
CA ILE A 21 13.66 6.83 21.55
C ILE A 21 13.17 7.89 20.56
N GLY A 22 14.10 8.31 19.69
CA GLY A 22 13.82 9.33 18.68
C GLY A 22 12.74 8.92 17.66
N PRO A 23 12.15 9.90 16.97
CA PRO A 23 11.06 9.66 16.00
C PRO A 23 11.48 8.74 14.85
N LEU A 24 12.74 8.83 14.40
CA LEU A 24 13.27 7.97 13.33
C LEU A 24 13.38 6.50 13.77
N GLN A 25 13.83 6.23 15.00
CA GLN A 25 13.88 4.87 15.55
C GLN A 25 12.47 4.29 15.73
N ASN A 26 11.51 5.09 16.19
CA ASN A 26 10.11 4.67 16.24
C ASN A 26 9.56 4.36 14.83
N LEU A 27 9.85 5.20 13.84
CA LEU A 27 9.46 4.95 12.45
C LEU A 27 10.04 3.63 11.93
N HIS A 28 11.30 3.32 12.25
CA HIS A 28 11.90 2.04 11.92
C HIS A 28 11.17 0.85 12.59
N ARG A 29 10.86 0.94 13.90
CA ARG A 29 10.07 -0.09 14.60
C ARG A 29 8.70 -0.29 13.96
N PHE A 30 8.01 0.79 13.60
CA PHE A 30 6.74 0.75 12.87
C PHE A 30 6.88 0.04 11.53
N ILE A 31 7.90 0.37 10.74
CA ILE A 31 8.15 -0.29 9.45
C ILE A 31 8.40 -1.78 9.65
N VAL A 32 9.28 -2.18 10.57
CA VAL A 32 9.58 -3.60 10.83
C VAL A 32 8.31 -4.35 11.28
N MET A 33 7.53 -3.79 12.19
CA MET A 33 6.23 -4.38 12.58
C MET A 33 5.29 -4.49 11.37
N ASN A 34 5.14 -3.43 10.59
CA ASN A 34 4.24 -3.43 9.44
C ASN A 34 4.66 -4.47 8.38
N LEU A 35 5.98 -4.64 8.20
CA LEU A 35 6.53 -5.67 7.32
C LEU A 35 6.19 -7.07 7.83
N VAL A 36 6.48 -7.37 9.10
CA VAL A 36 6.28 -8.69 9.70
C VAL A 36 4.81 -9.07 9.82
N THR A 37 3.95 -8.14 10.26
CA THR A 37 2.54 -8.42 10.58
C THR A 37 1.57 -8.05 9.45
N GLY A 38 1.97 -7.18 8.53
CA GLY A 38 1.09 -6.58 7.51
C GLY A 38 1.38 -6.95 6.07
N MET A 39 2.56 -7.49 5.74
CA MET A 39 2.93 -7.77 4.35
C MET A 39 2.26 -8.99 3.73
N GLY A 40 1.91 -10.04 4.48
CA GLY A 40 1.35 -11.25 3.85
C GLY A 40 0.16 -10.93 2.94
N TRP A 41 -0.77 -10.11 3.43
CA TRP A 41 -1.93 -9.67 2.65
C TRP A 41 -1.63 -8.48 1.73
N ASN A 42 -0.98 -7.43 2.25
CA ASN A 42 -0.76 -6.21 1.46
C ASN A 42 0.23 -6.42 0.31
N THR A 43 1.28 -7.21 0.49
CA THR A 43 2.26 -7.55 -0.55
C THR A 43 1.63 -8.42 -1.62
N GLY A 44 0.84 -9.43 -1.25
CA GLY A 44 0.09 -10.24 -2.21
C GLY A 44 -0.80 -9.36 -3.09
N ARG A 45 -1.64 -8.52 -2.48
CA ARG A 45 -2.50 -7.57 -3.19
C ARG A 45 -1.73 -6.59 -4.07
N ALA A 46 -0.60 -6.07 -3.59
CA ALA A 46 0.26 -5.17 -4.38
C ALA A 46 0.82 -5.85 -5.62
N ILE A 47 1.36 -7.07 -5.47
CA ILE A 47 1.88 -7.88 -6.59
C ILE A 47 0.76 -8.17 -7.59
N THR A 48 -0.40 -8.63 -7.12
CA THR A 48 -1.54 -8.91 -8.00
C THR A 48 -1.98 -7.67 -8.77
N ASN A 49 -2.07 -6.51 -8.12
CA ASN A 49 -2.41 -5.25 -8.80
C ASN A 49 -1.36 -4.86 -9.86
N ILE A 50 -0.06 -5.00 -9.55
CA ILE A 50 1.00 -4.72 -10.53
C ILE A 50 0.82 -5.63 -11.75
N VAL A 51 0.65 -6.93 -11.54
CA VAL A 51 0.45 -7.89 -12.65
C VAL A 51 -0.79 -7.55 -13.46
N LEU A 52 -1.92 -7.28 -12.81
CA LEU A 52 -3.17 -6.93 -13.49
C LEU A 52 -3.05 -5.62 -14.26
N ILE A 53 -2.46 -4.57 -13.67
CA ILE A 53 -2.27 -3.28 -14.35
C ILE A 53 -1.31 -3.42 -15.53
N SER A 54 -0.20 -4.14 -15.37
CA SER A 54 0.77 -4.34 -16.45
C SER A 54 0.20 -5.19 -17.59
N SER A 55 -0.61 -6.20 -17.29
CA SER A 55 -1.22 -7.07 -18.31
C SER A 55 -2.46 -6.46 -18.97
N LEU A 56 -3.32 -5.79 -18.21
CA LEU A 56 -4.61 -5.30 -18.67
C LEU A 56 -4.60 -3.79 -18.98
N GLY A 57 -3.62 -3.02 -18.52
CA GLY A 57 -3.59 -1.57 -18.67
C GLY A 57 -3.61 -1.12 -20.13
N THR A 58 -2.75 -1.68 -20.97
CA THR A 58 -2.70 -1.35 -22.41
C THR A 58 -3.99 -1.70 -23.16
N PRO A 59 -4.54 -2.94 -23.08
CA PRO A 59 -5.79 -3.25 -23.78
C PRO A 59 -6.98 -2.43 -23.26
N VAL A 60 -7.08 -2.19 -21.94
CA VAL A 60 -8.14 -1.35 -21.36
C VAL A 60 -8.06 0.09 -21.87
N LEU A 61 -6.88 0.71 -21.83
CA LEU A 61 -6.69 2.07 -22.34
C LEU A 61 -7.00 2.18 -23.84
N ARG A 62 -6.69 1.13 -24.62
CA ARG A 62 -6.98 1.09 -26.06
C ARG A 62 -8.49 1.09 -26.34
N VAL A 63 -9.26 0.30 -25.59
CA VAL A 63 -10.73 0.28 -25.71
C VAL A 63 -11.32 1.62 -25.28
N LEU A 64 -10.91 2.14 -24.13
CA LEU A 64 -11.41 3.43 -23.62
C LEU A 64 -11.12 4.60 -24.57
N ARG A 65 -9.94 4.63 -25.19
CA ARG A 65 -9.58 5.66 -26.19
C ARG A 65 -10.40 5.54 -27.47
N ARG A 66 -10.74 4.32 -27.89
CA ARG A 66 -11.59 4.09 -29.06
C ARG A 66 -13.01 4.60 -28.82
N THR A 67 -13.56 4.40 -27.63
CA THR A 67 -14.89 4.90 -27.26
C THR A 67 -14.91 6.38 -26.92
N ALA A 68 -13.76 6.96 -26.59
CA ALA A 68 -13.60 8.40 -26.33
C ALA A 68 -13.52 9.25 -27.61
N GLY A 69 -13.71 8.66 -28.80
CA GLY A 69 -13.90 9.43 -30.02
C GLY A 69 -15.06 10.42 -29.82
N ARG A 70 -14.77 11.71 -29.91
CA ARG A 70 -15.79 12.76 -29.89
C ARG A 70 -16.84 12.42 -30.95
N ALA A 71 -18.11 12.44 -30.57
CA ALA A 71 -19.20 12.45 -31.53
C ALA A 71 -19.06 13.71 -32.38
N ALA A 72 -18.46 13.57 -33.56
CA ALA A 72 -18.45 14.60 -34.58
C ALA A 72 -19.83 14.54 -35.25
N PHE A 73 -20.73 15.39 -34.78
CA PHE A 73 -21.95 15.71 -35.52
C PHE A 73 -21.56 16.85 -36.47
N ASP A 74 -21.27 16.50 -37.73
CA ASP A 74 -21.37 17.44 -38.85
C ASP A 74 -22.84 17.58 -39.27
#